data_AF-A0A452SZ48-F1
#
_entry.id   AF-A0A452SZ48-F1
#
_cell.length_a   1.000
_cell.length_b   1.000
_cell.length_c   1.000
_cell.angle_alpha   90.00
_cell.angle_beta   90.00
_cell.angle_gamma   90.00
#
_symmetry.space_group_name_H-M   'P 1'
#
loop_
_entity.id
_entity.type
_entity.pdbx_description
1 polymer ?
#
loop_
_entity_poly.entity_id
_entity_poly.type
_entity_poly.pdbx_seq_one_letter_code
_entity_poly.pdbx_strand_id
1 'polypeptide(L)'
;MANTTELLSFVQEKVLEMEKEADQEGLSSDPQLCNDLELCDEAMALLDEVIMCTFQQSVYYLTKTLYSTLPALLDSNPFTAGAELPGPGAELGAMPPGLRPTLGVFQAALELTSQCELHPDLVSQTFGYLFFFSNASLLNSLMERGQGRPFYQWSRAVQIRTNLDLVLDWLQGAGLGDIATEFFRKLSIAVNLLCVPRTSLLKASWSSLRTDHPTLTPAQLHHLLSHYQLGPGRGPPPAWDPPPAERDAVDTGDIFESFSSHPPLILPLGSSRLRLTGPVTDDALHRELRRLRRLLWDLEQQELPANHRHGPPVATPP
;
A
#
# COMPACT_ATOMS: atom_id res chain seq x y z
N MET A 1 -14.05 3.58 -3.40
CA MET A 1 -13.58 3.44 -2.01
C MET A 1 -13.89 4.70 -1.20
N ALA A 2 -13.13 5.81 -1.31
CA ALA A 2 -13.36 7.01 -0.46
C ALA A 2 -14.82 7.48 -0.41
N ASN A 3 -15.47 7.67 -1.56
CA ASN A 3 -16.89 8.06 -1.62
C ASN A 3 -17.83 7.04 -0.97
N THR A 4 -17.57 5.75 -1.16
CA THR A 4 -18.40 4.68 -0.58
C THR A 4 -18.23 4.61 0.93
N THR A 5 -17.01 4.78 1.43
CA THR A 5 -16.71 4.90 2.87
C THR A 5 -17.43 6.11 3.47
N GLU A 6 -17.41 7.26 2.78
CA GLU A 6 -18.11 8.45 3.22
C GLU A 6 -19.64 8.26 3.27
N LEU A 7 -20.22 7.60 2.25
CA LEU A 7 -21.64 7.24 2.23
C LEU A 7 -21.99 6.28 3.36
N LEU A 8 -21.15 5.27 3.63
CA LEU A 8 -21.36 4.34 4.73
C LEU A 8 -21.39 5.08 6.08
N SER A 9 -20.39 5.92 6.35
CA SER A 9 -20.35 6.72 7.57
C SER A 9 -21.56 7.65 7.70
N PHE A 10 -22.02 8.23 6.59
CA PHE A 10 -23.22 9.07 6.58
C PHE A 10 -24.48 8.29 6.97
N VAL A 11 -24.69 7.11 6.35
CA VAL A 11 -25.87 6.28 6.64
C VAL A 11 -25.82 5.80 8.09
N GLN A 12 -24.66 5.36 8.59
CA GLN A 12 -24.48 4.97 9.99
C GLN A 12 -24.86 6.10 10.96
N GLU A 13 -24.42 7.33 10.69
CA GLU A 13 -24.76 8.49 11.52
C GLU A 13 -26.27 8.78 11.48
N LYS A 14 -26.91 8.67 10.32
CA LYS A 14 -28.36 8.90 10.16
C LYS A 14 -29.21 7.84 10.82
N VAL A 15 -28.82 6.57 10.73
CA VAL A 15 -29.49 5.46 11.43
C VAL A 15 -29.44 5.72 12.94
N LEU A 16 -28.28 6.07 13.48
CA LEU A 16 -28.12 6.39 14.90
C LEU A 16 -28.94 7.62 15.34
N GLU A 17 -29.13 8.61 14.48
CA GLU A 17 -30.02 9.75 14.74
C GLU A 17 -31.50 9.32 14.76
N MET A 18 -31.94 8.55 13.75
CA MET A 18 -33.31 8.02 13.66
C MET A 18 -33.68 7.16 14.88
N GLU A 19 -32.79 6.27 15.32
CA GLU A 19 -33.00 5.45 16.52
C GLU A 19 -33.17 6.32 17.77
N LYS A 20 -32.34 7.36 17.94
CA LYS A 20 -32.43 8.29 19.08
C LYS A 20 -33.70 9.12 19.08
N GLU A 21 -34.15 9.56 17.90
CA GLU A 21 -35.41 10.32 17.76
C GLU A 21 -36.61 9.41 18.07
N ALA A 22 -36.60 8.18 17.56
CA ALA A 22 -37.64 7.20 17.84
C ALA A 22 -37.76 6.84 19.33
N ASP A 23 -36.63 6.68 20.03
CA ASP A 23 -36.61 6.43 21.46
C ASP A 23 -37.17 7.62 22.26
N GLN A 24 -36.91 8.85 21.83
CA GLN A 24 -37.42 10.07 22.47
C GLN A 24 -38.93 10.25 22.26
N GLU A 25 -39.43 9.92 21.07
CA GLU A 25 -40.84 10.04 20.71
C GLU A 25 -41.68 8.82 21.13
N GLY A 26 -41.05 7.76 21.64
CA GLY A 26 -41.72 6.50 22.01
C GLY A 26 -42.24 5.71 20.81
N LEU A 27 -41.63 5.93 19.64
CA LEU A 27 -41.99 5.33 18.35
C LEU A 27 -41.14 4.09 18.02
N SER A 28 -40.41 3.54 18.98
CA SER A 28 -39.52 2.39 18.77
C SER A 28 -40.21 1.11 18.26
N SER A 29 -41.54 1.06 18.33
CA SER A 29 -42.38 -0.05 17.80
C SER A 29 -43.18 0.33 16.55
N ASP A 30 -42.90 1.48 15.94
CA ASP A 30 -43.54 1.90 14.70
C ASP A 30 -43.11 0.97 13.54
N PRO A 31 -44.04 0.24 12.89
CA PRO A 31 -43.69 -0.72 11.85
C PRO A 31 -43.00 -0.09 10.63
N GLN A 32 -43.30 1.18 10.33
CA GLN A 32 -42.67 1.88 9.22
C GLN A 32 -41.21 2.18 9.52
N LEU A 33 -40.92 2.75 10.70
CA LEU A 33 -39.55 2.96 11.15
C LEU A 33 -38.73 1.66 11.18
N CYS A 34 -39.28 0.56 11.70
CA CYS A 34 -38.57 -0.72 11.70
C CYS A 34 -38.18 -1.18 10.29
N ASN A 35 -39.09 -1.03 9.32
CA ASN A 35 -38.80 -1.36 7.92
C ASN A 35 -37.72 -0.43 7.33
N ASP A 36 -37.79 0.87 7.60
CA ASP A 36 -36.79 1.83 7.12
C ASP A 36 -35.39 1.53 7.69
N LEU A 37 -35.30 1.10 8.96
CA LEU A 37 -34.04 0.65 9.58
C LEU A 37 -33.51 -0.65 8.96
N GLU A 38 -34.37 -1.64 8.72
CA GLU A 38 -33.98 -2.88 8.03
C GLU A 38 -33.44 -2.61 6.61
N LEU A 39 -34.06 -1.69 5.87
CA LEU A 39 -33.56 -1.26 4.55
C LEU A 39 -32.22 -0.53 4.64
N CYS A 40 -32.00 0.27 5.69
CA CYS A 40 -30.72 0.92 5.93
C CYS A 40 -29.62 -0.11 6.25
N ASP A 41 -29.92 -1.14 7.04
CA ASP A 41 -28.99 -2.24 7.33
C ASP A 41 -28.58 -2.99 6.06
N GLU A 42 -29.54 -3.31 5.18
CA GLU A 42 -29.25 -3.93 3.88
C GLU A 42 -28.37 -3.01 3.00
N ALA A 43 -28.69 -1.71 2.96
CA ALA A 43 -27.89 -0.74 2.21
C ALA A 43 -26.46 -0.60 2.75
N MET A 44 -26.27 -0.60 4.07
CA MET A 44 -24.95 -0.55 4.70
C MET A 44 -24.14 -1.82 4.37
N ALA A 45 -24.75 -3.00 4.41
CA ALA A 45 -24.09 -4.25 4.03
C ALA A 45 -23.61 -4.23 2.56
N LEU A 46 -24.40 -3.66 1.65
CA LEU A 46 -24.01 -3.48 0.24
C LEU A 46 -22.85 -2.47 0.10
N LEU A 47 -22.87 -1.37 0.86
CA LEU A 47 -21.77 -0.40 0.86
C LEU A 47 -20.46 -1.04 1.37
N ASP A 48 -20.54 -1.87 2.41
CA ASP A 48 -19.40 -2.64 2.92
C ASP A 48 -18.81 -3.55 1.83
N GLU A 49 -19.66 -4.30 1.12
CA GLU A 49 -19.22 -5.16 0.01
C GLU A 49 -18.51 -4.35 -1.09
N VAL A 50 -19.07 -3.20 -1.46
CA VAL A 50 -18.44 -2.31 -2.46
C VAL A 50 -17.09 -1.78 -1.96
N ILE A 51 -16.95 -1.44 -0.68
CA ILE A 51 -15.66 -1.03 -0.10
C ILE A 51 -14.67 -2.20 -0.17
N MET A 52 -15.07 -3.39 0.26
CA MET A 52 -14.24 -4.60 0.22
C MET A 52 -13.76 -4.92 -1.21
N CYS A 53 -14.67 -4.96 -2.18
CA CYS A 53 -14.33 -5.23 -3.58
C CYS A 53 -13.42 -4.14 -4.16
N THR A 54 -13.69 -2.86 -3.87
CA THR A 54 -12.84 -1.77 -4.38
C THR A 54 -11.46 -1.76 -3.74
N PHE A 55 -11.34 -2.10 -2.45
CA PHE A 55 -10.05 -2.29 -1.78
C PHE A 55 -9.27 -3.44 -2.44
N GLN A 56 -9.90 -4.61 -2.61
CA GLN A 56 -9.28 -5.79 -3.24
C GLN A 56 -8.78 -5.49 -4.65
N GLN A 57 -9.57 -4.81 -5.48
CA GLN A 57 -9.15 -4.42 -6.83
C GLN A 57 -7.97 -3.44 -6.79
N SER A 58 -8.02 -2.45 -5.88
CA SER A 58 -6.94 -1.47 -5.73
C SER A 58 -5.63 -2.15 -5.36
N VAL A 59 -5.62 -3.00 -4.32
CA VAL A 59 -4.41 -3.71 -3.92
C VAL A 59 -3.95 -4.71 -4.98
N TYR A 60 -4.85 -5.37 -5.72
CA TYR A 60 -4.48 -6.27 -6.81
C TYR A 60 -3.64 -5.57 -7.90
N TYR A 61 -4.10 -4.41 -8.40
CA TYR A 61 -3.35 -3.70 -9.44
C TYR A 61 -2.05 -3.07 -8.93
N LEU A 62 -2.07 -2.56 -7.70
CA LEU A 62 -0.86 -2.02 -7.06
C LEU A 62 0.19 -3.13 -6.85
N THR A 63 -0.21 -4.28 -6.30
CA THR A 63 0.70 -5.42 -6.09
C THR A 63 1.20 -6.02 -7.39
N LYS A 64 0.36 -6.11 -8.44
CA LYS A 64 0.79 -6.50 -9.78
C LYS A 64 1.89 -5.60 -10.34
N THR A 65 1.77 -4.28 -10.11
CA THR A 65 2.79 -3.31 -10.52
C THR A 65 4.06 -3.48 -9.68
N LEU A 66 3.92 -3.57 -8.35
CA LEU A 66 5.03 -3.80 -7.43
C LEU A 66 5.81 -5.07 -7.77
N TYR A 67 5.14 -6.17 -8.09
CA TYR A 67 5.77 -7.45 -8.40
C TYR A 67 6.83 -7.34 -9.50
N SER A 68 6.59 -6.49 -10.50
CA SER A 68 7.56 -6.26 -11.60
C SER A 68 8.75 -5.37 -11.22
N THR A 69 8.64 -4.57 -10.15
CA THR A 69 9.66 -3.58 -9.77
C THR A 69 10.50 -4.05 -8.57
N LEU A 70 9.88 -4.78 -7.63
CA LEU A 70 10.51 -5.23 -6.38
C LEU A 70 11.85 -5.96 -6.56
N PRO A 71 12.03 -6.87 -7.54
CA PRO A 71 13.30 -7.58 -7.70
C PRO A 71 14.54 -6.67 -7.82
N ALA A 72 14.35 -5.44 -8.35
CA ALA A 72 15.42 -4.46 -8.48
C ALA A 72 16.01 -4.04 -7.12
N LEU A 73 15.26 -4.11 -6.02
CA LEU A 73 15.76 -3.82 -4.66
C LEU A 73 16.84 -4.82 -4.23
N LEU A 74 16.75 -6.07 -4.69
CA LEU A 74 17.76 -7.09 -4.41
C LEU A 74 18.93 -7.00 -5.38
N ASP A 75 18.69 -6.49 -6.59
CA ASP A 75 19.66 -6.60 -7.68
C ASP A 75 20.53 -5.38 -7.90
N SER A 76 20.02 -4.22 -7.54
CA SER A 76 20.64 -2.93 -7.82
C SER A 76 21.78 -2.64 -6.85
N ASN A 77 22.80 -1.96 -7.36
CA ASN A 77 23.90 -1.48 -6.54
C ASN A 77 23.66 0.00 -6.15
N PRO A 78 23.45 0.32 -4.85
CA PRO A 78 23.19 1.68 -4.40
C PRO A 78 24.39 2.63 -4.56
N PHE A 79 25.60 2.09 -4.72
CA PHE A 79 26.84 2.87 -4.76
C PHE A 79 27.24 3.33 -6.18
N THR A 80 26.35 3.22 -7.15
CA THR A 80 26.66 3.41 -8.59
C THR A 80 26.70 4.86 -9.07
N ALA A 81 26.18 5.81 -8.27
CA ALA A 81 25.98 7.18 -8.73
C ALA A 81 27.05 8.20 -8.29
N GLY A 82 28.10 7.81 -7.55
CA GLY A 82 29.14 8.74 -7.05
C GLY A 82 28.63 9.88 -6.15
N ALA A 83 27.33 9.88 -5.84
CA ALA A 83 26.62 10.85 -5.02
C ALA A 83 26.47 10.31 -3.60
N GLU A 84 26.43 11.22 -2.63
CA GLU A 84 26.07 10.91 -1.25
C GLU A 84 24.73 10.18 -1.20
N LEU A 85 24.61 9.20 -0.29
CA LEU A 85 23.37 8.47 -0.11
C LEU A 85 22.26 9.45 0.32
N PRO A 86 21.08 9.43 -0.32
CA PRO A 86 19.99 10.33 0.04
C PRO A 86 19.56 10.15 1.50
N GLY A 87 19.25 11.25 2.17
CA GLY A 87 18.68 11.23 3.51
C GLY A 87 17.18 10.89 3.54
N PRO A 88 16.59 10.77 4.74
CA PRO A 88 15.16 10.53 4.89
C PRO A 88 14.31 11.59 4.18
N GLY A 89 13.25 11.15 3.49
CA GLY A 89 12.34 12.03 2.75
C GLY A 89 12.95 12.73 1.54
N ALA A 90 14.08 12.25 1.02
CA ALA A 90 14.65 12.77 -0.22
C ALA A 90 13.67 12.63 -1.41
N GLU A 91 13.77 13.55 -2.38
CA GLU A 91 12.99 13.47 -3.60
C GLU A 91 13.26 12.16 -4.35
N LEU A 92 12.22 11.59 -4.97
CA LEU A 92 12.32 10.33 -5.71
C LEU A 92 13.42 10.36 -6.79
N GLY A 93 13.66 11.52 -7.41
CA GLY A 93 14.71 11.71 -8.40
C GLY A 93 16.13 11.51 -7.86
N ALA A 94 16.35 11.77 -6.57
CA ALA A 94 17.63 11.59 -5.89
C ALA A 94 17.90 10.12 -5.53
N MET A 95 16.87 9.28 -5.49
CA MET A 95 17.03 7.86 -5.14
C MET A 95 17.83 7.09 -6.20
N PRO A 96 18.55 6.02 -5.84
CA PRO A 96 19.21 5.15 -6.81
C PRO A 96 18.23 4.64 -7.87
N PRO A 97 18.64 4.55 -9.14
CA PRO A 97 17.73 4.25 -10.26
C PRO A 97 17.00 2.92 -10.11
N GLY A 98 17.60 1.94 -9.43
CA GLY A 98 16.99 0.66 -9.12
C GLY A 98 15.84 0.70 -8.11
N LEU A 99 15.77 1.74 -7.27
CA LEU A 99 14.74 1.88 -6.23
C LEU A 99 13.57 2.75 -6.69
N ARG A 100 13.81 3.66 -7.65
CA ARG A 100 12.81 4.62 -8.13
C ARG A 100 11.51 3.99 -8.61
N PRO A 101 11.50 2.87 -9.37
CA PRO A 101 10.24 2.30 -9.84
C PRO A 101 9.34 1.85 -8.70
N THR A 102 9.89 1.14 -7.70
CA THR A 102 9.12 0.68 -6.54
C THR A 102 8.66 1.84 -5.66
N LEU A 103 9.57 2.78 -5.34
CA LEU A 103 9.22 3.96 -4.55
C LEU A 103 8.20 4.85 -5.28
N GLY A 104 8.26 4.93 -6.61
CA GLY A 104 7.28 5.62 -7.43
C GLY A 104 5.88 5.02 -7.34
N VAL A 105 5.74 3.69 -7.20
CA VAL A 105 4.44 3.06 -6.94
C VAL A 105 3.89 3.47 -5.58
N PHE A 106 4.71 3.46 -4.53
CA PHE A 106 4.30 3.91 -3.20
C PHE A 106 3.93 5.39 -3.17
N GLN A 107 4.74 6.24 -3.83
CA GLN A 107 4.48 7.67 -3.95
C GLN A 107 3.14 7.93 -4.67
N ALA A 108 2.95 7.32 -5.84
CA ALA A 108 1.71 7.51 -6.60
C ALA A 108 0.48 7.01 -5.84
N ALA A 109 0.60 5.87 -5.14
CA ALA A 109 -0.48 5.39 -4.27
C ALA A 109 -0.79 6.38 -3.14
N LEU A 110 0.23 6.93 -2.48
CA LEU A 110 0.06 7.88 -1.38
C LEU A 110 -0.60 9.17 -1.86
N GLU A 111 -0.11 9.71 -2.98
CA GLU A 111 -0.67 10.90 -3.62
C GLU A 111 -2.13 10.69 -4.03
N LEU A 112 -2.47 9.54 -4.63
CA LEU A 112 -3.86 9.22 -4.99
C LEU A 112 -4.75 9.09 -3.75
N THR A 113 -4.28 8.45 -2.67
CA THR A 113 -5.07 8.35 -1.45
C THR A 113 -5.33 9.71 -0.80
N SER A 114 -4.35 10.62 -0.87
CA SER A 114 -4.49 11.99 -0.40
C SER A 114 -5.45 12.80 -1.28
N GLN A 115 -5.31 12.73 -2.61
CA GLN A 115 -6.19 13.41 -3.56
C GLN A 115 -7.64 12.95 -3.47
N CYS A 116 -7.86 11.65 -3.20
CA CYS A 116 -9.19 11.10 -3.00
C CYS A 116 -9.74 11.34 -1.58
N GLU A 117 -8.95 11.95 -0.69
CA GLU A 117 -9.26 12.13 0.73
C GLU A 117 -9.73 10.84 1.39
N LEU A 118 -9.01 9.74 1.12
CA LEU A 118 -9.29 8.44 1.68
C LEU A 118 -9.09 8.47 3.20
N HIS A 119 -9.97 7.77 3.93
CA HIS A 119 -9.88 7.68 5.39
C HIS A 119 -8.49 7.20 5.85
N PRO A 120 -7.84 7.85 6.84
CA PRO A 120 -6.48 7.49 7.30
C PRO A 120 -6.28 6.02 7.65
N ASP A 121 -7.28 5.37 8.27
CA ASP A 121 -7.23 3.94 8.56
C ASP A 121 -7.16 3.09 7.29
N LEU A 122 -7.90 3.46 6.25
CA LEU A 122 -7.88 2.77 4.97
C LEU A 122 -6.57 3.04 4.21
N VAL A 123 -5.99 4.23 4.35
CA VAL A 123 -4.63 4.53 3.84
C VAL A 123 -3.62 3.60 4.52
N SER A 124 -3.62 3.56 5.85
CA SER A 124 -2.71 2.73 6.65
C SER A 124 -2.84 1.25 6.31
N GLN A 125 -4.06 0.75 6.16
CA GLN A 125 -4.33 -0.65 5.79
C GLN A 125 -3.94 -0.97 4.35
N THR A 126 -4.14 -0.03 3.41
CA THR A 126 -3.66 -0.17 2.03
C THR A 126 -2.15 -0.36 2.02
N PHE A 127 -1.40 0.54 2.67
CA PHE A 127 0.06 0.43 2.74
C PHE A 127 0.54 -0.77 3.54
N GLY A 128 -0.15 -1.16 4.61
CA GLY A 128 0.13 -2.40 5.35
C GLY A 128 0.04 -3.62 4.43
N TYR A 129 -0.99 -3.71 3.60
CA TYR A 129 -1.12 -4.77 2.59
C TYR A 129 0.02 -4.73 1.56
N LEU A 130 0.35 -3.55 1.03
CA LEU A 130 1.43 -3.39 0.04
C LEU A 130 2.79 -3.79 0.61
N PHE A 131 3.08 -3.44 1.87
CA PHE A 131 4.34 -3.80 2.52
C PHE A 131 4.39 -5.28 2.90
N PHE A 132 3.28 -5.86 3.35
CA PHE A 132 3.15 -7.32 3.51
C PHE A 132 3.51 -8.05 2.21
N PHE A 133 2.87 -7.66 1.11
CA PHE A 133 3.12 -8.24 -0.21
C PHE A 133 4.57 -8.04 -0.66
N SER A 134 5.11 -6.84 -0.44
CA SER A 134 6.48 -6.50 -0.82
C SER A 134 7.50 -7.33 -0.04
N ASN A 135 7.33 -7.45 1.28
CA ASN A 135 8.18 -8.27 2.13
C ASN A 135 8.14 -9.75 1.70
N ALA A 136 6.96 -10.32 1.50
CA ALA A 136 6.80 -11.71 1.05
C ALA A 136 7.43 -11.93 -0.34
N SER A 137 7.15 -11.05 -1.30
CA SER A 137 7.67 -11.15 -2.67
C SER A 137 9.20 -11.03 -2.71
N LEU A 138 9.77 -10.09 -1.95
CA LEU A 138 11.21 -9.90 -1.85
C LEU A 138 11.88 -11.06 -1.12
N LEU A 139 11.28 -11.60 -0.05
CA LEU A 139 11.83 -12.76 0.64
C LEU A 139 11.83 -13.97 -0.29
N ASN A 140 10.74 -14.21 -1.01
CA ASN A 140 10.66 -15.32 -1.98
C ASN A 140 11.70 -15.16 -3.09
N SER A 141 11.79 -13.95 -3.64
CA SER A 141 12.81 -13.57 -4.62
C SER A 141 14.24 -13.77 -4.09
N LEU A 142 14.49 -13.49 -2.81
CA LEU A 142 15.79 -13.73 -2.17
C LEU A 142 16.07 -15.23 -2.08
N MET A 143 15.09 -16.02 -1.61
CA MET A 143 15.20 -17.48 -1.46
C MET A 143 15.44 -18.19 -2.79
N GLU A 144 14.74 -17.79 -3.85
CA GLU A 144 14.92 -18.32 -5.21
C GLU A 144 16.35 -18.13 -5.71
N ARG A 145 16.95 -16.95 -5.48
CA ARG A 145 18.33 -16.65 -5.91
C ARG A 145 19.36 -17.54 -5.23
N GLY A 146 19.06 -18.06 -4.04
CA GLY A 146 19.90 -19.02 -3.32
C GLY A 146 19.97 -20.41 -3.95
N GLN A 147 18.93 -20.84 -4.68
CA GLN A 147 18.87 -22.20 -5.25
C GLN A 147 19.75 -22.38 -6.50
N GLY A 148 20.22 -21.28 -7.10
CA GLY A 148 20.94 -21.30 -8.37
C GLY A 148 22.42 -20.92 -8.21
N ARG A 149 22.76 -19.76 -8.78
CA ARG A 149 24.15 -19.27 -8.79
C ARG A 149 24.56 -18.75 -7.40
N PRO A 150 25.87 -18.67 -7.14
CA PRO A 150 26.41 -18.04 -5.93
C PRO A 150 25.90 -16.59 -5.70
N PHE A 151 24.75 -16.42 -5.03
CA PHE A 151 24.15 -15.11 -4.75
C PHE A 151 24.44 -14.57 -3.34
N TYR A 152 24.37 -15.42 -2.32
CA TYR A 152 24.57 -15.00 -0.94
C TYR A 152 26.05 -14.76 -0.65
N GLN A 153 26.43 -13.48 -0.68
CA GLN A 153 27.78 -13.00 -0.43
C GLN A 153 27.69 -11.73 0.42
N TRP A 154 28.69 -11.47 1.26
CA TRP A 154 28.70 -10.30 2.13
C TRP A 154 28.55 -8.97 1.35
N SER A 155 29.28 -8.77 0.25
CA SER A 155 29.20 -7.55 -0.55
C SER A 155 27.80 -7.33 -1.14
N ARG A 156 27.15 -8.41 -1.61
CA ARG A 156 25.77 -8.37 -2.10
C ARG A 156 24.78 -8.08 -0.99
N ALA A 157 24.95 -8.71 0.18
CA ALA A 157 24.12 -8.46 1.35
C ALA A 157 24.17 -7.00 1.79
N VAL A 158 25.37 -6.39 1.79
CA VAL A 158 25.54 -4.96 2.08
C VAL A 158 24.79 -4.09 1.08
N GLN A 159 24.86 -4.39 -0.22
CA GLN A 159 24.08 -3.66 -1.24
C GLN A 159 22.57 -3.74 -0.97
N ILE A 160 22.06 -4.95 -0.67
CA ILE A 160 20.64 -5.17 -0.39
C ILE A 160 20.23 -4.43 0.90
N ARG A 161 21.05 -4.50 1.96
CA ARG A 161 20.82 -3.79 3.23
C ARG A 161 20.73 -2.29 3.01
N THR A 162 21.69 -1.71 2.28
CA THR A 162 21.67 -0.28 1.96
C THR A 162 20.46 0.11 1.11
N ASN A 163 20.06 -0.70 0.12
CA ASN A 163 18.82 -0.46 -0.62
C ASN A 163 17.59 -0.48 0.30
N LEU A 164 17.54 -1.43 1.24
CA LEU A 164 16.44 -1.54 2.20
C LEU A 164 16.41 -0.37 3.19
N ASP A 165 17.57 0.08 3.69
CA ASP A 165 17.68 1.29 4.52
C ASP A 165 17.14 2.51 3.79
N LEU A 166 17.58 2.73 2.55
CA LEU A 166 17.10 3.83 1.71
C LEU A 166 15.58 3.80 1.49
N VAL A 167 15.00 2.61 1.29
CA VAL A 167 13.54 2.45 1.15
C VAL A 167 12.83 2.77 2.46
N LEU A 168 13.31 2.26 3.59
CA LEU A 168 12.70 2.49 4.90
C LEU A 168 12.82 3.96 5.33
N ASP A 169 13.96 4.60 5.10
CA ASP A 169 14.17 6.03 5.40
C ASP A 169 13.29 6.92 4.51
N TRP A 170 13.10 6.55 3.24
CA TRP A 170 12.18 7.26 2.36
C TRP A 170 10.74 7.14 2.84
N LEU A 171 10.31 5.92 3.19
CA LEU A 171 8.97 5.66 3.74
C LEU A 171 8.75 6.37 5.09
N GLN A 172 9.78 6.45 5.93
CA GLN A 172 9.77 7.25 7.16
C GLN A 172 9.50 8.72 6.86
N GLY A 173 10.23 9.30 5.89
CA GLY A 173 10.01 10.68 5.45
C GLY A 173 8.62 10.93 4.86
N ALA A 174 8.01 9.90 4.26
CA ALA A 174 6.63 9.94 3.75
C ALA A 174 5.55 9.70 4.84
N GLY A 175 5.93 9.50 6.11
CA GLY A 175 5.00 9.25 7.21
C GLY A 175 4.47 7.81 7.32
N LEU A 176 5.10 6.86 6.62
CA LEU A 176 4.73 5.44 6.58
C LEU A 176 5.73 4.53 7.33
N GLY A 177 6.68 5.12 8.06
CA GLY A 177 7.84 4.42 8.61
C GLY A 177 7.53 3.36 9.66
N ASP A 178 6.57 3.60 10.55
CA ASP A 178 6.18 2.63 11.59
C ASP A 178 5.60 1.36 10.95
N ILE A 179 4.65 1.53 10.02
CA ILE A 179 4.03 0.45 9.25
C ILE A 179 5.09 -0.29 8.42
N ALA A 180 5.96 0.44 7.73
CA ALA A 180 7.02 -0.15 6.92
C ALA A 180 7.97 -1.00 7.78
N THR A 181 8.42 -0.49 8.93
CA THR A 181 9.33 -1.20 9.82
C THR A 181 8.73 -2.50 10.34
N GLU A 182 7.44 -2.50 10.67
CA GLU A 182 6.72 -3.69 11.11
C GLU A 182 6.68 -4.77 10.01
N PHE A 183 6.23 -4.41 8.81
CA PHE A 183 6.03 -5.38 7.73
C PHE A 183 7.32 -5.85 7.05
N PHE A 184 8.36 -5.01 6.95
CA PHE A 184 9.67 -5.38 6.39
C PHE A 184 10.60 -6.07 7.39
N ARG A 185 10.14 -6.34 8.62
CA ARG A 185 10.96 -6.91 9.69
C ARG A 185 11.61 -8.25 9.30
N LYS A 186 10.85 -9.16 8.66
CA LYS A 186 11.36 -10.50 8.31
C LYS A 186 12.45 -10.44 7.24
N LEU A 187 12.22 -9.67 6.17
CA LEU A 187 13.24 -9.41 5.15
C LEU A 187 14.48 -8.75 5.75
N SER A 188 14.30 -7.75 6.62
CA SER A 188 15.40 -7.07 7.31
C SER A 188 16.25 -8.05 8.12
N ILE A 189 15.63 -8.97 8.87
CA ILE A 189 16.33 -10.00 9.64
C ILE A 189 17.11 -10.95 8.72
N ALA A 190 16.51 -11.40 7.60
CA ALA A 190 17.20 -12.24 6.62
C ALA A 190 18.43 -11.54 6.01
N VAL A 191 18.29 -10.28 5.62
CA VAL A 191 19.40 -9.50 5.03
C VAL A 191 20.47 -9.19 6.08
N ASN A 192 20.08 -8.89 7.32
CA ASN A 192 21.01 -8.65 8.42
C ASN A 192 21.86 -9.89 8.72
N LEU A 193 21.28 -11.10 8.69
CA LEU A 193 22.02 -12.36 8.80
C LEU A 193 23.11 -12.45 7.73
N LEU A 194 22.78 -12.15 6.47
CA LEU A 194 23.73 -12.19 5.35
C LEU A 194 24.85 -11.14 5.48
N CYS A 195 24.59 -10.04 6.21
CA CYS A 195 25.56 -9.00 6.51
C CYS A 195 26.49 -9.33 7.69
N VAL A 196 26.22 -10.38 8.47
CA VAL A 196 27.07 -10.77 9.61
C VAL A 196 28.49 -11.07 9.09
N PRO A 197 29.52 -10.45 9.68
CA PRO A 197 30.89 -10.73 9.28
C PRO A 197 31.20 -12.22 9.41
N ARG A 198 31.81 -12.79 8.36
CA ARG A 198 32.21 -14.20 8.28
C ARG A 198 32.88 -14.72 9.56
N THR A 199 33.79 -13.94 10.14
CA THR A 199 34.56 -14.34 11.33
C THR A 199 33.67 -14.51 12.57
N SER A 200 32.57 -13.77 12.64
CA SER A 200 31.54 -13.91 13.68
C SER A 200 30.58 -15.04 13.34
N LEU A 201 30.11 -15.12 12.09
CA LEU A 201 29.16 -16.14 11.64
C LEU A 201 29.72 -17.57 11.81
N LEU A 202 31.01 -17.77 11.52
CA LEU A 202 31.68 -19.07 11.70
C LEU A 202 31.79 -19.54 13.16
N LYS A 203 31.61 -18.64 14.14
CA LYS A 203 31.61 -18.98 15.58
C LYS A 203 30.22 -19.35 16.08
N ALA A 204 29.17 -19.04 15.31
CA ALA A 204 27.80 -19.32 15.69
C ALA A 204 27.44 -20.80 15.46
N SER A 205 26.67 -21.36 16.38
CA SER A 205 26.04 -22.67 16.23
C SER A 205 24.61 -22.52 15.71
N TRP A 206 24.03 -23.60 15.19
CA TRP A 206 22.62 -23.67 14.79
C TRP A 206 21.69 -23.13 15.87
N SER A 207 21.88 -23.56 17.13
CA SER A 207 21.05 -23.13 18.25
C SER A 207 21.13 -21.61 18.49
N SER A 208 22.33 -21.01 18.44
CA SER A 208 22.49 -19.56 18.55
C SER A 208 21.77 -18.84 17.42
N LEU A 209 21.96 -19.30 16.18
CA LEU A 209 21.35 -18.70 14.99
C LEU A 209 19.83 -18.77 15.02
N ARG A 210 19.26 -19.87 15.53
CA ARG A 210 17.80 -20.02 15.76
C ARG A 210 17.29 -19.05 16.82
N THR A 211 18.02 -18.86 17.91
CA THR A 211 17.65 -17.91 18.97
C THR A 211 17.74 -16.46 18.48
N ASP A 212 18.76 -16.13 17.70
CA ASP A 212 18.99 -14.76 17.21
C ASP A 212 18.03 -14.37 16.06
N HIS A 213 17.46 -15.35 15.34
CA HIS A 213 16.59 -15.13 14.17
C HIS A 213 15.25 -15.88 14.29
N PRO A 214 14.42 -15.60 15.32
CA PRO A 214 13.21 -16.38 15.61
C PRO A 214 12.11 -16.20 14.55
N THR A 215 12.15 -15.13 13.77
CA THR A 215 11.17 -14.84 12.71
C THR A 215 11.38 -15.66 11.44
N LEU A 216 12.58 -16.23 11.24
CA LEU A 216 12.87 -17.11 10.13
C LEU A 216 12.50 -18.54 10.52
N THR A 217 11.86 -19.27 9.61
CA THR A 217 11.61 -20.70 9.82
C THR A 217 12.94 -21.47 9.80
N PRO A 218 13.01 -22.68 10.41
CA PRO A 218 14.20 -23.53 10.30
C PRO A 218 14.64 -23.74 8.84
N ALA A 219 13.70 -24.02 7.94
CA ALA A 219 13.97 -24.21 6.51
C ALA A 219 14.58 -22.95 5.87
N GLN A 220 14.03 -21.76 6.13
CA GLN A 220 14.54 -20.49 5.62
C GLN A 220 15.95 -20.18 6.13
N LEU A 221 16.18 -20.36 7.44
CA LEU A 221 17.48 -20.12 8.04
C LEU A 221 18.54 -21.05 7.47
N HIS A 222 18.24 -22.36 7.42
CA HIS A 222 19.14 -23.35 6.85
C HIS A 222 19.44 -23.07 5.38
N HIS A 223 18.42 -22.71 4.58
CA HIS A 223 18.59 -22.36 3.17
C HIS A 223 19.57 -21.20 2.97
N LEU A 224 19.43 -20.12 3.75
CA LEU A 224 20.33 -18.96 3.69
C LEU A 224 21.77 -19.34 4.07
N LEU A 225 21.96 -20.13 5.13
CA LEU A 225 23.27 -20.54 5.63
C LEU A 225 23.98 -21.51 4.68
N SER A 226 23.27 -22.52 4.18
CA SER A 226 23.82 -23.58 3.34
C SER A 226 24.26 -23.08 1.97
N HIS A 227 23.65 -22.00 1.48
CA HIS A 227 24.02 -21.36 0.21
C HIS A 227 24.89 -20.11 0.40
N TYR A 228 25.26 -19.76 1.65
CA TYR A 228 26.14 -18.62 1.93
C TYR A 228 27.57 -18.89 1.46
N GLN A 229 28.11 -17.99 0.64
CA GLN A 229 29.47 -18.17 0.15
C GLN A 229 30.50 -17.78 1.17
N LEU A 230 31.20 -18.81 1.62
CA LEU A 230 32.36 -18.67 2.46
C LEU A 230 33.67 -18.56 1.66
N GLY A 231 33.63 -18.01 0.45
CA GLY A 231 34.80 -17.91 -0.41
C GLY A 231 35.13 -19.23 -1.13
N PRO A 232 36.17 -19.25 -1.96
CA PRO A 232 36.42 -20.33 -2.91
C PRO A 232 36.67 -21.67 -2.19
N GLY A 233 35.88 -22.68 -2.54
CA GLY A 233 36.04 -24.06 -2.08
C GLY A 233 35.67 -24.34 -0.62
N ARG A 234 35.07 -23.38 0.10
CA ARG A 234 34.62 -23.57 1.49
C ARG A 234 33.10 -23.73 1.56
N GLY A 235 32.67 -24.91 1.99
CA GLY A 235 31.27 -25.19 2.30
C GLY A 235 30.85 -24.69 3.69
N PRO A 236 29.53 -24.74 3.98
CA PRO A 236 28.99 -24.42 5.30
C PRO A 236 29.58 -25.36 6.38
N PRO A 237 29.90 -24.85 7.59
CA PRO A 237 30.35 -25.67 8.71
C PRO A 237 29.27 -26.62 9.23
N PRO A 238 29.62 -27.81 9.73
CA PRO A 238 28.66 -28.74 10.36
C PRO A 238 27.93 -28.16 11.57
N ALA A 239 28.50 -27.14 12.22
CA ALA A 239 27.88 -26.45 13.34
C ALA A 239 26.59 -25.70 12.97
N TRP A 240 26.34 -25.49 11.67
CA TRP A 240 25.13 -24.87 11.14
C TRP A 240 24.08 -25.89 10.71
N ASP A 241 24.39 -27.19 10.75
CA ASP A 241 23.42 -28.21 10.41
C ASP A 241 22.36 -28.32 11.52
N PRO A 242 21.08 -28.51 11.15
CA PRO A 242 20.03 -28.72 12.13
C PRO A 242 20.24 -30.03 12.90
N PRO A 243 19.89 -30.07 14.20
CA PRO A 243 19.90 -31.30 14.97
C PRO A 243 18.88 -32.29 14.41
N PRO A 244 19.01 -33.61 14.70
CA PRO A 244 18.10 -34.63 14.18
C PRO A 244 16.61 -34.34 14.42
N ALA A 245 16.27 -33.70 15.54
CA ALA A 245 14.90 -33.35 15.88
C ALA A 245 14.26 -32.27 14.97
N GLU A 246 15.08 -31.43 14.34
CA GLU A 246 14.60 -30.34 13.44
C GLU A 246 14.83 -30.68 11.96
N ARG A 247 15.51 -31.79 11.65
CA ARG A 247 15.95 -32.12 10.29
C ARG A 247 14.77 -32.33 9.35
N ASP A 248 13.74 -33.08 9.79
CA ASP A 248 12.51 -33.27 9.01
C ASP A 248 11.79 -31.95 8.74
N ALA A 249 11.76 -31.04 9.72
CA ALA A 249 11.11 -29.72 9.61
C ALA A 249 11.87 -28.78 8.66
N VAL A 250 13.18 -28.93 8.55
CA VAL A 250 14.01 -28.20 7.58
C VAL A 250 13.83 -28.77 6.17
N ASP A 251 13.82 -30.09 6.02
CA ASP A 251 13.77 -30.75 4.72
C ASP A 251 12.39 -30.67 4.06
N THR A 252 11.31 -30.68 4.87
CA THR A 252 9.92 -30.57 4.38
C THR A 252 9.34 -29.16 4.49
N GLY A 253 10.05 -28.25 5.17
CA GLY A 253 9.58 -26.90 5.43
C GLY A 253 9.64 -26.02 4.17
N ASP A 254 8.59 -25.24 3.94
CA ASP A 254 8.58 -24.26 2.87
C ASP A 254 9.53 -23.10 3.21
N ILE A 255 10.33 -22.72 2.22
CA ILE A 255 11.22 -21.56 2.30
C ILE A 255 10.51 -20.28 1.84
N PHE A 256 9.39 -20.41 1.13
CA PHE A 256 8.63 -19.29 0.59
C PHE A 256 7.54 -18.82 1.58
N GLU A 257 7.32 -17.51 1.61
CA GLU A 257 6.18 -16.91 2.27
C GLU A 257 4.92 -17.10 1.44
N SER A 258 3.83 -17.41 2.14
CA SER A 258 2.49 -17.38 1.57
C SER A 258 1.95 -15.96 1.48
N PHE A 259 1.19 -15.68 0.43
CA PHE A 259 0.45 -14.43 0.27
C PHE A 259 -0.93 -14.46 0.94
N SER A 260 -1.34 -15.59 1.52
CA SER A 260 -2.69 -15.79 2.08
C SER A 260 -2.89 -15.13 3.44
N SER A 261 -1.82 -14.87 4.19
CA SER A 261 -1.88 -14.31 5.56
C SER A 261 -1.78 -12.79 5.57
N HIS A 262 -2.43 -12.13 4.63
CA HIS A 262 -2.47 -10.67 4.58
C HIS A 262 -3.36 -10.10 5.71
N PRO A 263 -3.13 -8.86 6.15
CA PRO A 263 -4.01 -8.19 7.12
C PRO A 263 -5.47 -8.15 6.61
N PRO A 264 -6.47 -8.33 7.49
CA PRO A 264 -7.86 -8.15 7.13
C PRO A 264 -8.17 -6.67 6.90
N LEU A 265 -9.16 -6.37 6.04
CA LEU A 265 -9.71 -5.02 5.94
C LEU A 265 -10.66 -4.77 7.11
N ILE A 266 -10.43 -3.68 7.82
CA ILE A 266 -11.23 -3.19 8.95
C ILE A 266 -11.80 -1.84 8.52
N LEU A 267 -13.13 -1.74 8.48
CA LEU A 267 -13.78 -0.51 8.08
C LEU A 267 -13.64 0.55 9.19
N PRO A 268 -13.36 1.81 8.82
CA PRO A 268 -13.19 2.88 9.80
C PRO A 268 -14.51 3.19 10.50
N LEU A 269 -14.42 3.50 11.78
CA LEU A 269 -15.51 4.06 12.56
C LEU A 269 -15.28 5.58 12.65
N GLY A 270 -16.17 6.37 12.06
CA GLY A 270 -15.95 7.80 11.95
C GLY A 270 -17.23 8.59 11.69
N SER A 271 -17.17 9.90 11.95
CA SER A 271 -18.25 10.83 11.63
C SER A 271 -18.20 11.20 10.16
N SER A 272 -19.36 11.39 9.55
CA SER A 272 -19.43 11.78 8.14
C SER A 272 -19.06 13.25 7.97
N ARG A 273 -18.28 13.53 6.93
CA ARG A 273 -18.05 14.87 6.39
C ARG A 273 -19.23 15.33 5.53
N LEU A 274 -19.99 14.39 4.95
CA LEU A 274 -21.13 14.68 4.10
C LEU A 274 -22.26 15.34 4.90
N ARG A 275 -22.63 16.55 4.48
CA ARG A 275 -23.75 17.30 5.08
C ARG A 275 -24.77 17.69 4.02
N LEU A 276 -25.76 16.81 3.79
CA LEU A 276 -26.78 17.02 2.76
C LEU A 276 -27.73 18.20 3.06
N THR A 277 -27.96 18.50 4.33
CA THR A 277 -28.85 19.60 4.77
C THR A 277 -28.12 20.92 5.03
N GLY A 278 -26.79 20.93 4.91
CA GLY A 278 -25.97 22.11 5.10
C GLY A 278 -25.94 23.02 3.87
N PRO A 279 -25.63 24.31 4.03
CA PRO A 279 -25.33 25.16 2.88
C PRO A 279 -24.10 24.62 2.16
N VAL A 280 -24.16 24.54 0.82
CA VAL A 280 -22.98 24.29 0.01
C VAL A 280 -22.04 25.47 0.22
N THR A 281 -20.82 25.22 0.70
CA THR A 281 -19.81 26.27 0.98
C THR A 281 -18.57 26.15 0.10
N ASP A 282 -18.51 25.15 -0.79
CA ASP A 282 -17.37 24.93 -1.66
C ASP A 282 -17.30 25.96 -2.80
N ASP A 283 -16.39 26.93 -2.66
CA ASP A 283 -16.13 27.96 -3.66
C ASP A 283 -15.67 27.42 -5.02
N ALA A 284 -15.01 26.26 -5.06
CA ALA A 284 -14.59 25.62 -6.30
C ALA A 284 -15.82 25.09 -7.06
N LEU A 285 -16.71 24.37 -6.38
CA LEU A 285 -17.99 23.95 -6.94
C LEU A 285 -18.83 25.14 -7.41
N HIS A 286 -18.92 26.21 -6.61
CA HIS A 286 -19.63 27.43 -7.03
C HIS A 286 -19.02 28.09 -8.25
N ARG A 287 -17.69 28.06 -8.39
CA ARG A 287 -17.01 28.58 -9.59
C ARG A 287 -17.35 27.75 -10.82
N GLU A 288 -17.31 26.43 -10.71
CA GLU A 288 -17.66 25.54 -11.83
C GLU A 288 -19.15 25.61 -12.19
N LEU A 289 -20.06 25.68 -11.21
CA LEU A 289 -21.49 25.91 -11.45
C LEU A 289 -21.74 27.25 -12.14
N ARG A 290 -21.02 28.32 -11.74
CA ARG A 290 -21.08 29.62 -12.43
C ARG A 290 -20.50 29.54 -13.84
N ARG A 291 -19.49 28.72 -14.08
CA ARG A 291 -18.92 28.49 -15.41
C ARG A 291 -19.90 27.73 -16.30
N LEU A 292 -20.51 26.66 -15.79
CA LEU A 292 -21.55 25.89 -16.48
C LEU A 292 -22.76 26.78 -16.81
N ARG A 293 -23.23 27.59 -15.85
CA ARG A 293 -24.33 28.52 -16.07
C ARG A 293 -24.04 29.53 -17.17
N ARG A 294 -22.81 30.07 -17.23
CA ARG A 294 -22.38 30.97 -18.32
C ARG A 294 -22.35 30.26 -19.66
N LEU A 295 -21.79 29.04 -19.69
CA LEU A 295 -21.77 28.22 -20.90
C LEU A 295 -23.18 27.96 -21.44
N LEU A 296 -24.11 27.53 -20.57
CA LEU A 296 -25.50 27.29 -20.94
C LEU A 296 -26.19 28.56 -21.44
N TRP A 297 -25.96 29.69 -20.77
CA TRP A 297 -26.49 30.98 -21.21
C TRP A 297 -25.98 31.36 -22.61
N ASP A 298 -24.68 31.22 -22.86
CA ASP A 298 -24.09 31.55 -24.18
C ASP A 298 -24.63 30.65 -25.29
N LEU A 299 -24.88 29.37 -25.00
CA LEU A 299 -25.50 28.42 -25.93
C LEU A 299 -26.95 28.81 -26.25
N GLU A 300 -27.75 29.15 -25.23
CA GLU A 300 -29.13 29.63 -25.41
C GLU A 300 -29.19 30.92 -26.25
N GLN A 301 -28.23 31.83 -26.06
CA GLN A 301 -28.15 33.06 -26.87
C GLN A 301 -27.76 32.79 -28.34
N GLN A 302 -27.01 31.72 -28.61
CA GLN A 302 -26.66 31.30 -29.97
C GLN A 302 -27.81 30.57 -30.68
N GLU A 303 -28.76 29.99 -29.94
CA GLU A 303 -29.94 29.31 -30.48
C GLU A 303 -31.13 30.24 -30.81
N LEU A 304 -31.03 31.56 -30.55
CA LEU A 304 -32.09 32.50 -30.91
C LEU A 304 -32.32 32.56 -32.43
N PRO A 305 -33.58 32.71 -32.91
CA PRO A 305 -33.98 32.30 -34.26
C PRO A 305 -33.33 33.13 -35.38
N ALA A 306 -33.07 32.48 -36.52
CA ALA A 306 -32.50 33.02 -37.76
C ALA A 306 -33.21 34.26 -38.37
N ASN A 307 -34.27 34.78 -37.76
CA ASN A 307 -35.08 35.89 -38.27
C ASN A 307 -34.40 37.26 -38.19
N HIS A 308 -33.21 37.39 -37.58
CA HIS A 308 -32.48 38.66 -37.52
C HIS A 308 -31.28 38.75 -38.48
N ARG A 309 -31.07 37.76 -39.37
CA ARG A 309 -29.97 37.78 -40.37
C ARG A 309 -30.22 38.65 -41.61
N HIS A 310 -31.41 39.22 -41.79
CA HIS A 310 -31.70 40.14 -42.89
C HIS A 310 -32.02 41.54 -42.37
N GLY A 311 -30.99 42.38 -42.24
CA GLY A 311 -31.17 43.84 -42.21
C GLY A 311 -31.65 44.35 -43.57
N PRO A 312 -32.45 45.42 -43.63
CA PRO A 312 -33.00 45.95 -44.87
C PRO A 312 -31.89 46.48 -45.79
N PRO A 313 -32.11 46.50 -47.12
CA PRO A 313 -31.07 46.84 -48.09
C PRO A 313 -30.62 48.29 -47.90
N VAL A 314 -29.29 48.48 -47.91
CA VAL A 314 -28.63 49.78 -47.90
C VAL A 314 -29.06 50.57 -49.14
N ALA A 315 -29.78 51.67 -48.93
CA ALA A 315 -30.06 52.65 -49.98
C ALA A 315 -28.78 53.44 -50.29
N THR A 316 -28.37 53.44 -51.56
CA THR A 316 -27.29 54.28 -52.10
C THR A 316 -27.78 55.72 -52.27
N PRO A 317 -27.04 56.75 -51.79
CA PRO A 317 -27.32 58.15 -52.10
C PRO A 317 -26.62 58.59 -53.42
N PRO A 318 -27.06 59.72 -54.01
CA PRO A 318 -26.79 60.09 -55.41
C PRO A 318 -25.37 60.56 -55.73
#